data_AF-A0AAE1JUJ1-F1
#
_entry.id   AF-A0AAE1JUJ1-F1
#
_cell.length_a   1.000
_cell.length_b   1.000
_cell.length_c   1.000
_cell.angle_alpha   90.00
_cell.angle_beta   90.00
_cell.angle_gamma   90.00
#
_symmetry.space_group_name_H-M   'P 1'
#
loop_
_entity.id
_entity.type
_entity.pdbx_description
1 polymer ?
#
loop_
_entity_poly.entity_id
_entity_poly.type
_entity_poly.pdbx_seq_one_letter_code
_entity_poly.pdbx_strand_id
1 'polypeptide(L)' 'MFLSSKVVVRTKKEEGGDDSWSSRSYSSYDTRLQLPDNCEKDKVKAELKKNGVLYINILKTKVERKVIDVQIE' A
#
# COMPACT_ATOMS: atom_id res chain seq x y z
N MET A 1 26.23 -2.98 1.07
CA MET A 1 25.01 -3.13 1.90
C MET A 1 23.89 -2.38 1.18
N PHE A 2 23.01 -3.07 0.44
CA PHE A 2 21.93 -2.41 -0.31
C PHE A 2 20.78 -2.09 0.66
N LEU A 3 20.49 -0.80 0.90
CA LEU A 3 19.36 -0.41 1.73
C LEU A 3 18.04 -0.66 0.99
N SER A 4 17.39 -1.79 1.27
CA SER A 4 16.03 -2.02 0.81
C SER A 4 15.05 -1.08 1.52
N SER A 5 14.14 -0.50 0.75
CA SER A 5 13.20 0.51 1.23
C SER A 5 11.86 -0.11 1.62
N LYS A 6 11.21 0.38 2.68
CA LYS A 6 9.91 -0.14 3.15
C LYS A 6 8.90 0.99 3.32
N VAL A 7 7.65 0.73 2.93
CA VAL A 7 6.50 1.58 3.28
C VAL A 7 5.82 0.96 4.49
N VAL A 8 5.53 1.79 5.50
CA VAL A 8 4.80 1.39 6.71
C VAL A 8 3.44 2.08 6.69
N VAL A 9 2.38 1.29 6.66
CA VAL A 9 0.99 1.75 6.78
C VAL A 9 0.56 1.52 8.21
N ARG A 10 0.17 2.60 8.90
CA ARG A 10 -0.29 2.53 10.28
C ARG A 10 -1.76 2.80 10.36
N THR A 11 -2.42 1.99 11.16
CA THR A 11 -3.85 2.07 11.41
C THR A 11 -4.02 2.33 12.89
N LYS A 12 -4.69 3.43 13.26
CA LYS A 12 -4.96 3.76 14.67
C LYS A 12 -6.45 3.62 14.92
N LYS A 13 -6.81 2.90 15.97
CA LYS A 13 -8.18 2.87 16.49
C LYS A 13 -8.46 4.22 17.15
N GLU A 14 -9.42 4.97 16.62
CA GLU A 14 -10.01 6.11 17.32
C GLU A 14 -11.25 5.61 18.07
N GLU A 15 -11.36 5.93 19.37
CA GLU A 15 -12.54 5.63 20.18
C GLU A 15 -13.66 6.62 19.85
N GLY A 16 -14.27 6.48 18.68
CA GLY A 16 -15.48 7.18 18.26
C GLY A 16 -16.64 6.19 18.21
N GLY A 17 -17.64 6.40 19.05
CA GLY A 17 -18.78 5.50 19.21
C GLY A 17 -19.77 5.53 18.04
N ASP A 18 -20.48 4.39 17.94
CA ASP A 18 -21.69 4.10 17.17
C ASP A 18 -21.55 4.01 15.64
N ASP A 19 -21.50 2.77 15.13
CA ASP A 19 -22.10 2.47 13.83
C ASP A 19 -22.44 0.97 13.69
N SER A 20 -23.74 0.75 13.55
CA SER A 20 -24.51 -0.46 13.84
C SER A 20 -24.12 -1.76 13.10
N TRP A 21 -23.07 -1.85 12.27
CA TRP A 21 -22.68 -3.12 11.59
C TRP A 21 -21.17 -3.43 11.54
N SER A 22 -20.32 -2.78 12.33
CA SER A 22 -18.85 -2.94 12.27
C SER A 22 -18.27 -3.93 13.30
N SER A 23 -18.92 -5.06 13.55
CA SER A 23 -18.59 -6.04 14.61
C SER A 23 -17.26 -6.82 14.47
N ARG A 24 -16.40 -6.48 13.51
CA ARG A 24 -14.99 -6.89 13.57
C ARG A 24 -14.25 -5.86 14.41
N SER A 25 -13.77 -6.27 15.58
CA SER A 25 -12.94 -5.46 16.47
C SER A 25 -11.82 -4.78 15.66
N TYR A 26 -12.00 -3.50 15.34
CA TYR A 26 -10.97 -2.71 14.70
C TYR A 26 -9.90 -2.42 15.75
N SER A 27 -8.68 -2.89 15.49
CA SER A 27 -7.52 -2.67 16.34
C SER A 27 -6.46 -1.92 15.57
N SER A 28 -5.55 -1.29 16.30
CA SER A 28 -4.39 -0.65 15.69
C SER A 28 -3.47 -1.73 15.10
N TYR A 29 -3.02 -1.55 13.85
CA TYR A 29 -2.06 -2.45 13.21
C TYR A 29 -1.09 -1.69 12.31
N ASP A 30 0.12 -2.22 12.22
CA ASP A 30 1.19 -1.72 11.36
C ASP A 30 1.47 -2.75 10.25
N THR A 31 1.26 -2.37 8.99
CA THR A 31 1.58 -3.20 7.82
C THR A 31 2.84 -2.66 7.14
N ARG A 32 3.78 -3.55 6.79
CA ARG A 32 5.03 -3.17 6.10
C ARG A 32 5.09 -3.83 4.73
N LEU A 33 5.33 -3.03 3.69
CA LEU A 33 5.50 -3.49 2.33
C LEU A 33 6.92 -3.15 1.87
N GLN A 34 7.66 -4.16 1.41
CA GLN A 34 8.98 -3.95 0.83
C GLN A 34 8.82 -3.34 -0.56
N LEU A 35 9.47 -2.20 -0.77
CA LEU A 35 9.50 -1.55 -2.07
C LEU A 35 10.60 -2.18 -2.94
N PRO A 36 10.37 -2.29 -4.25
CA PRO A 36 11.45 -2.60 -5.17
C PRO A 36 12.45 -1.44 -5.21
N ASP A 37 13.70 -1.75 -5.56
CA ASP A 37 14.81 -0.79 -5.50
C ASP A 37 14.63 0.40 -6.48
N ASN A 38 13.84 0.18 -7.54
CA ASN A 38 13.58 1.12 -8.62
C ASN A 38 12.32 1.98 -8.35
N CYS A 39 12.19 2.53 -7.15
CA CYS A 39 11.04 3.36 -6.74
C CYS A 39 11.47 4.77 -6.33
N GLU A 40 10.74 5.77 -6.83
CA GLU A 40 10.92 7.17 -6.45
C GLU A 40 10.16 7.47 -5.16
N LYS A 41 10.87 7.45 -4.03
CA LYS A 41 10.29 7.60 -2.68
C LYS A 41 9.55 8.93 -2.50
N ASP A 42 10.06 9.99 -3.11
CA ASP A 42 9.50 11.34 -2.99
C ASP A 42 8.16 11.50 -3.73
N LYS A 43 7.82 10.55 -4.61
CA LYS A 43 6.58 10.57 -5.41
C LYS A 43 5.52 9.58 -4.89
N VAL A 44 5.70 9.04 -3.68
CA VAL A 44 4.67 8.20 -3.07
C VAL A 44 3.47 9.07 -2.69
N LYS A 45 2.29 8.73 -3.22
CA LYS A 45 1.03 9.41 -2.92
C LYS A 45 0.09 8.46 -2.19
N ALA A 46 -0.61 8.95 -1.17
CA ALA A 46 -1.61 8.20 -0.44
C ALA A 46 -2.94 8.95 -0.43
N GLU A 47 -4.04 8.26 -0.72
CA GLU A 47 -5.38 8.83 -0.76
C GLU A 47 -6.37 7.88 -0.10
N LEU A 48 -7.11 8.35 0.91
CA LEU A 48 -8.24 7.61 1.47
C LEU A 48 -9.51 8.03 0.72
N LYS A 49 -10.13 7.10 0.00
CA LYS A 49 -11.36 7.36 -0.72
C LYS A 49 -12.56 7.37 0.24
N LYS A 50 -13.64 8.06 -0.13
CA LYS A 50 -14.88 8.16 0.68
C LYS A 50 -15.51 6.80 1.01
N ASN A 51 -15.18 5.74 0.28
CA ASN A 51 -15.64 4.37 0.54
C ASN A 51 -14.78 3.60 1.56
N GLY A 52 -13.81 4.27 2.22
CA GLY A 52 -12.96 3.66 3.23
C GLY A 52 -11.74 2.90 2.69
N VAL A 53 -11.44 2.99 1.39
CA VAL A 53 -10.30 2.30 0.78
C VAL A 53 -9.09 3.23 0.71
N LEU A 54 -7.96 2.80 1.27
CA LEU A 54 -6.66 3.48 1.18
C LEU A 54 -5.95 3.09 -0.13
N TYR A 55 -5.68 4.07 -0.97
CA TYR A 55 -4.88 3.93 -2.19
C TYR A 55 -3.48 4.46 -1.94
N ILE A 56 -2.46 3.65 -2.21
CA ILE A 56 -1.05 4.03 -2.12
C ILE A 56 -0.43 3.87 -3.52
N ASN A 57 -0.08 5.00 -4.13
CA ASN A 57 0.53 5.06 -5.45
C ASN A 57 2.05 5.23 -5.31
N ILE A 58 2.80 4.24 -5.79
CA ILE A 58 4.26 4.25 -5.76
C ILE A 58 4.75 4.17 -7.19
N LEU A 59 5.34 5.27 -7.67
CA LEU A 59 5.88 5.33 -9.02
C LEU A 59 7.20 4.56 -9.10
N LYS A 60 7.29 3.69 -10.10
CA LYS A 60 8.53 3.00 -10.47
C LYS A 60 9.28 3.85 -11.47
N THR A 61 10.61 3.89 -11.37
CA THR A 61 11.46 4.45 -12.42
C THR A 61 11.28 3.63 -13.71
N LYS A 62 11.53 4.25 -14.88
CA LYS A 62 11.44 3.53 -16.17
C LYS A 62 12.43 2.37 -16.17
N VAL A 63 11.90 1.16 -16.10
CA VAL A 63 12.64 -0.10 -16.25
C VAL A 63 12.10 -0.78 -17.49
N GLU A 64 12.97 -1.29 -18.35
CA GLU A 64 12.60 -2.14 -19.48
C GLU A 64 11.80 -3.34 -18.96
N ARG A 65 10.53 -3.42 -19.35
CA ARG A 65 9.65 -4.50 -18.93
C ARG A 65 10.02 -5.74 -19.73
N LYS A 66 10.22 -6.86 -19.04
CA LYS A 66 10.34 -8.16 -19.71
C LYS A 66 9.02 -8.45 -20.42
N VAL A 67 9.07 -8.61 -21.74
CA VAL A 67 7.96 -9.14 -22.52
C VAL A 67 7.83 -10.61 -22.15
N ILE A 68 6.61 -11.03 -21.82
CA ILE A 68 6.29 -12.43 -21.53
C ILE A 68 5.35 -12.87 -22.64
N ASP A 69 5.83 -13.73 -23.53
CA ASP A 69 4.99 -14.35 -24.55
C ASP A 69 4.14 -15.45 -23.88
N VAL A 70 2.84 -15.42 -24.13
CA VAL A 70 1.91 -16.44 -23.65
C VAL A 70 1.59 -17.36 -24.83
N GLN A 71 1.96 -18.63 -24.72
CA GLN A 71 1.55 -19.66 -25.68
C GLN A 71 0.10 -20.05 -25.39
N ILE A 72 -0.72 -20.09 -26.44
CA ILE A 72 -2.10 -20.56 -26.40
C ILE A 72 -2.10 -21.96 -27.02
N GLU A 73 -2.71 -22.92 -26.34
CA GLU A 73 -2.97 -24.29 -26.83
C GLU A 73 -4.37 -24.40 -27.44
#